data_AF-A0A9Q1BNL3-F1
#
_entry.id   AF-A0A9Q1BNL3-F1
#
_cell.length_a   1.000
_cell.length_b   1.000
_cell.length_c   1.000
_cell.angle_alpha   90.00
_cell.angle_beta   90.00
_cell.angle_gamma   90.00
#
_symmetry.space_group_name_H-M   'P 1'
#
loop_
_entity.id
_entity.type
_entity.pdbx_description
1 polymer ?
#
loop_
_entity_poly.entity_id
_entity_poly.type
_entity_poly.pdbx_seq_one_letter_code
_entity_poly.pdbx_strand_id
1 'polypeptide(L)'
;MAPGSPMVTGREATAKMLQTDHESGFKTMKSVVEEVGNAGGNVIYSRGLYTFYTADGKEGDTGKYIALWRRVDGHLYLYTDIFCSDKP
;
A
#
# COMPACT_ATOMS: atom_id res chain seq x y z
N MET A 1 1.01 3.75 -4.89
CA MET A 1 1.44 4.85 -5.77
C MET A 1 1.22 6.16 -5.06
N ALA A 2 2.17 7.08 -5.13
CA ALA A 2 1.97 8.42 -4.58
C ALA A 2 0.80 9.13 -5.31
N PRO A 3 0.00 9.96 -4.59
CA PRO A 3 -1.03 10.78 -5.20
C PRO A 3 -0.51 11.54 -6.44
N GLY A 4 -1.30 11.56 -7.51
CA GLY A 4 -0.93 12.22 -8.77
C GLY A 4 -0.07 11.40 -9.74
N SER A 5 0.38 10.19 -9.35
CA SER A 5 1.13 9.30 -10.24
C SER A 5 0.23 8.47 -11.16
N PRO A 6 0.69 8.07 -12.38
CA PRO A 6 -0.02 7.11 -13.22
C PRO A 6 -0.18 5.74 -12.55
N MET A 7 -1.19 4.98 -12.97
CA MET A 7 -1.43 3.61 -12.48
C MET A 7 -0.26 2.66 -12.78
N VAL A 8 0.25 1.97 -11.75
CA VAL A 8 1.25 0.91 -11.84
C VAL A 8 0.52 -0.43 -11.89
N THR A 9 0.84 -1.25 -12.90
CA THR A 9 0.16 -2.53 -13.14
C THR A 9 1.15 -3.67 -13.21
N GLY A 10 0.83 -4.79 -12.54
CA GLY A 10 1.61 -6.02 -12.59
C GLY A 10 2.72 -6.10 -11.55
N ARG A 11 3.16 -7.34 -11.28
CA ARG A 11 4.10 -7.67 -10.20
C ARG A 11 5.46 -6.99 -10.38
N GLU A 12 6.02 -7.03 -11.58
CA GLU A 12 7.37 -6.50 -11.85
C GLU A 12 7.42 -4.99 -11.72
N ALA A 13 6.45 -4.28 -12.30
CA ALA A 13 6.37 -2.83 -12.19
C ALA A 13 6.15 -2.37 -10.75
N THR A 14 5.34 -3.11 -9.99
CA THR A 14 5.12 -2.84 -8.56
C THR A 14 6.40 -3.07 -7.74
N ALA A 15 7.13 -4.16 -7.99
CA ALA A 15 8.40 -4.42 -7.31
C ALA A 15 9.44 -3.34 -7.61
N LYS A 16 9.53 -2.90 -8.87
CA LYS A 16 10.42 -1.80 -9.28
C LYS A 16 10.05 -0.48 -8.61
N MET A 17 8.76 -0.14 -8.55
CA MET A 17 8.28 1.06 -7.84
C MET A 17 8.68 1.03 -6.37
N LEU A 18 8.42 -0.07 -5.67
CA LEU A 18 8.79 -0.23 -4.25
C LEU A 18 10.31 -0.16 -4.04
N GLN A 19 11.11 -0.69 -4.99
CA GLN A 19 12.56 -0.55 -4.96
C GLN A 19 12.98 0.92 -5.12
N THR A 20 12.38 1.66 -6.06
CA THR A 20 12.65 3.10 -6.24
C THR A 20 12.27 3.91 -5.00
N ASP A 21 11.12 3.64 -4.38
CA ASP A 21 10.72 4.28 -3.11
C ASP A 21 11.68 3.94 -1.98
N HIS A 22 12.17 2.70 -1.95
CA HIS A 22 13.18 2.30 -0.99
C HIS A 22 14.50 3.04 -1.20
N GLU A 23 14.97 3.15 -2.45
CA GLU A 23 16.19 3.85 -2.82
C GLU A 23 16.11 5.37 -2.61
N SER A 24 14.91 5.96 -2.70
CA SER A 24 14.68 7.40 -2.50
C SER A 24 14.70 7.85 -1.04
N GLY A 25 14.62 6.90 -0.10
CA GLY A 25 14.85 7.16 1.33
C GLY A 25 13.83 6.57 2.28
N PHE A 26 12.67 6.12 1.80
CA PHE A 26 11.71 5.39 2.63
C PHE A 26 12.23 4.00 2.96
N LYS A 27 12.25 3.62 4.23
CA LYS A 27 12.84 2.34 4.66
C LYS A 27 11.86 1.44 5.38
N THR A 28 10.94 2.03 6.14
CA THR A 28 9.99 1.28 6.93
C THR A 28 8.58 1.80 6.66
N MET A 29 7.63 0.88 6.54
CA MET A 29 6.21 1.19 6.54
C MET A 29 5.57 0.58 7.77
N LYS A 30 4.79 1.38 8.50
CA LYS A 30 3.85 0.90 9.50
C LYS A 30 2.44 1.05 8.94
N SER A 31 1.64 -0.01 9.07
CA SER A 31 0.22 0.03 8.74
C SER A 31 -0.61 -0.30 9.97
N VAL A 32 -1.69 0.45 10.18
CA VAL A 32 -2.73 0.16 11.17
C VAL A 32 -3.98 -0.19 10.39
N VAL A 33 -4.38 -1.47 10.46
CA VAL A 33 -5.61 -1.95 9.83
C VAL A 33 -6.79 -1.56 10.72
N GLU A 34 -7.70 -0.74 10.21
CA GLU A 34 -8.88 -0.31 10.95
C GLU A 34 -10.09 -1.19 10.66
N GLU A 35 -10.20 -1.69 9.43
CA GLU A 35 -11.35 -2.46 8.99
C GLU A 35 -10.93 -3.49 7.94
N VAL A 36 -11.49 -4.70 8.08
CA VAL A 36 -11.40 -5.79 7.10
C VAL A 36 -12.81 -6.28 6.83
N GLY A 37 -13.15 -6.46 5.56
CA GLY A 37 -14.47 -6.93 5.18
C GLY A 37 -14.51 -7.65 3.84
N ASN A 38 -15.65 -8.26 3.53
CA ASN A 38 -15.87 -8.94 2.26
C ASN A 38 -16.29 -7.91 1.20
N ALA A 39 -15.61 -7.88 0.05
CA ALA A 39 -15.92 -7.02 -1.08
C ALA A 39 -16.72 -7.75 -2.19
N GLY A 40 -17.12 -9.00 -1.95
CA GLY A 40 -17.83 -9.88 -2.87
C GLY A 40 -16.96 -11.01 -3.41
N GLY A 41 -17.56 -12.19 -3.54
CA GLY A 41 -16.90 -13.39 -4.09
C GLY A 41 -15.62 -13.75 -3.34
N ASN A 42 -14.50 -13.82 -4.08
CA ASN A 42 -13.17 -14.13 -3.54
C ASN A 42 -12.35 -12.88 -3.21
N VAL A 43 -13.00 -11.72 -3.03
CA VAL A 43 -12.32 -10.45 -2.76
C VAL A 43 -12.62 -9.98 -1.33
N ILE A 44 -11.57 -9.58 -0.64
CA ILE A 44 -11.61 -8.97 0.70
C ILE A 44 -11.06 -7.56 0.55
N TYR A 45 -11.60 -6.60 1.29
CA TYR A 45 -10.94 -5.31 1.44
C TYR A 45 -10.32 -5.19 2.82
N SER A 46 -9.24 -4.41 2.91
CA SER A 46 -8.74 -3.86 4.16
C SER A 46 -8.51 -2.37 3.98
N ARG A 47 -8.87 -1.56 4.96
CA ARG A 47 -8.54 -0.13 4.98
C ARG A 47 -7.97 0.29 6.31
N GLY A 48 -7.26 1.40 6.31
CA GLY A 48 -6.71 1.97 7.53
C GLY A 48 -5.68 3.04 7.26
N LEU A 49 -4.73 3.15 8.18
CA LEU A 49 -3.71 4.21 8.20
C LEU A 49 -2.33 3.65 7.88
N TYR A 50 -1.48 4.49 7.29
CA TYR A 50 -0.07 4.19 7.10
C TYR A 50 0.84 5.30 7.62
N THR A 51 2.07 4.92 7.97
CA THR A 51 3.19 5.82 8.21
C THR A 51 4.42 5.25 7.52
N PHE A 52 5.04 6.05 6.65
CA PHE A 52 6.34 5.77 6.06
C PHE A 52 7.43 6.48 6.86
N TYR A 53 8.50 5.76 7.15
CA TYR A 53 9.67 6.27 7.86
C TYR A 53 10.91 6.26 6.96
N THR A 54 11.73 7.30 7.10
CA THR A 54 13.05 7.41 6.47
C THR A 54 14.09 6.55 7.20
N ALA A 55 15.29 6.42 6.63
CA ALA A 55 16.38 5.63 7.21
C ALA A 55 16.81 6.07 8.63
N ASP A 56 16.67 7.35 8.97
CA ASP A 56 16.95 7.90 10.30
C ASP A 56 15.75 7.81 11.26
N GLY A 57 14.68 7.11 10.87
CA GLY A 57 13.50 6.86 11.69
C GLY A 57 12.51 8.03 11.75
N LYS A 58 12.70 9.10 10.98
CA LYS A 58 11.75 10.21 10.90
C LYS A 58 10.54 9.85 10.05
N GLU A 59 9.40 10.46 10.34
CA GLU A 59 8.18 10.31 9.55
C GLU A 59 8.32 11.02 8.20
N GLY A 60 8.48 10.23 7.15
CA GLY A 60 8.57 10.71 5.77
C GLY A 60 7.20 11.05 5.20
N ASP A 61 6.19 10.21 5.44
CA ASP A 61 4.81 10.45 5.00
C ASP A 61 3.80 9.71 5.89
N THR A 62 2.56 10.20 5.94
CA THR A 62 1.44 9.61 6.68
C THR A 62 0.18 9.71 5.85
N GLY A 63 -0.72 8.74 5.97
CA GLY A 63 -1.98 8.81 5.26
C GLY A 63 -2.90 7.63 5.52
N LYS A 64 -3.82 7.43 4.57
CA LYS A 64 -4.85 6.40 4.60
C LYS A 64 -4.82 5.56 3.34
N TYR A 65 -5.23 4.30 3.44
CA TYR A 65 -5.22 3.35 2.33
C TYR A 65 -6.48 2.50 2.29
N ILE A 66 -6.77 1.96 1.11
CA ILE A 66 -7.63 0.79 0.92
C ILE A 66 -6.94 -0.19 -0.04
N ALA A 67 -6.92 -1.44 0.38
CA ALA A 67 -6.37 -2.55 -0.37
C ALA A 67 -7.45 -3.59 -0.63
N LEU A 68 -7.50 -4.08 -1.88
CA LEU A 68 -8.29 -5.24 -2.26
C LEU A 68 -7.37 -6.45 -2.36
N TRP A 69 -7.78 -7.51 -1.68
CA TRP A 69 -7.10 -8.79 -1.62
C TRP A 69 -7.93 -9.82 -2.36
N ARG A 70 -7.29 -10.56 -3.27
CA ARG A 70 -7.94 -11.66 -3.98
C ARG A 70 -7.48 -12.99 -3.42
N ARG A 71 -8.44 -13.86 -3.10
CA ARG A 71 -8.18 -15.24 -2.71
C ARG A 71 -7.97 -16.09 -3.96
N VAL A 72 -6.81 -16.73 -4.07
CA VAL A 72 -6.43 -17.68 -5.13
C VAL A 72 -5.84 -18.90 -4.44
N ASP A 73 -6.45 -20.07 -4.64
CA ASP A 73 -6.00 -21.35 -4.06
C ASP A 73 -5.70 -21.26 -2.55
N GLY A 74 -6.61 -20.64 -1.80
CA GLY A 74 -6.51 -20.46 -0.34
C GLY A 74 -5.59 -19.33 0.12
N HIS A 75 -4.83 -18.70 -0.77
CA HIS A 75 -3.89 -17.62 -0.46
C HIS A 75 -4.47 -16.25 -0.79
N LEU A 76 -4.17 -15.24 0.03
CA LEU A 76 -4.54 -13.85 -0.24
C LEU A 76 -3.38 -13.14 -0.94
N TYR A 77 -3.69 -12.55 -2.08
CA TYR A 77 -2.76 -11.71 -2.83
C TYR A 77 -3.30 -10.29 -2.89
N LEU A 78 -2.43 -9.31 -2.66
CA LEU A 78 -2.76 -7.91 -2.90
C LEU A 78 -3.05 -7.74 -4.40
N TYR A 79 -4.29 -7.41 -4.72
CA TYR A 79 -4.78 -7.31 -6.09
C TYR A 79 -4.91 -5.86 -6.55
N THR A 80 -5.28 -4.97 -5.63
CA THR A 80 -5.34 -3.53 -5.88
C THR A 80 -4.96 -2.82 -4.59
N ASP A 81 -4.15 -1.78 -4.69
CA ASP A 81 -3.77 -0.94 -3.57
C ASP A 81 -3.86 0.53 -4.00
N ILE A 82 -4.48 1.34 -3.16
CA ILE A 82 -4.52 2.79 -3.31
C ILE A 82 -4.41 3.44 -1.93
N PHE A 83 -3.60 4.47 -1.87
CA PHE A 83 -3.42 5.27 -0.68
C PHE A 83 -3.41 6.75 -1.02
N CYS A 84 -3.71 7.59 -0.04
CA CYS A 84 -3.58 9.03 -0.14
C CYS A 84 -2.88 9.59 1.10
N SER A 85 -1.93 10.50 0.85
CA SER A 85 -1.24 11.23 1.90
C SER A 85 -2.19 12.19 2.61
N ASP A 86 -1.96 12.38 3.90
CA ASP A 86 -2.56 13.44 4.70
C ASP A 86 -1.72 14.73 4.69
N LYS A 87 -0.49 14.66 4.16
CA LYS A 87 0.36 15.84 3.95
C LYS A 87 -0.14 16.63 2.72
N PRO A 88 -0.04 17.97 2.74
CA PRO A 88 -0.37 18.82 1.60
C PRO A 88 0.50 18.55 0.37
#